data_AF-A0A844U3G3-F1
#
_entry.id   AF-A0A844U3G3-F1
#
_cell.length_a   1.000
_cell.length_b   1.000
_cell.length_c   1.000
_cell.angle_alpha   90.00
_cell.angle_beta   90.00
_cell.angle_gamma   90.00
#
_symmetry.space_group_name_H-M   'P 1'
#
loop_
_entity.id
_entity.type
_entity.pdbx_description
1 polymer ?
#
loop_
_entity_poly.entity_id
_entity_poly.type
_entity_poly.pdbx_seq_one_letter_code
_entity_poly.pdbx_strand_id
1 'polypeptide(L)'
;MKLRFLRTSLLFILGLTITTTVFTSCSSDDNSNDVIYIQEEKVNAEAREEFTIDPKIDPTGLTFKWFNNTTQKELSDSPVLTYKMDFAKTESITLKTTNKEGVINLYNYAVTSFYGENYNVLDLKEIPLQIEVKDGYIWDGTYTDGAKIESNNFLFSHSVTEFGDAKYWNGFIASNSIDKTDHETNFAQNMHGTMANTIKDKETIPFLVAYTEGAEKTYTKGEVIDIEKTATVVTLQGEDSSELVPVEINLGLSPYTYYSITNGDSFAKKFEKGDYFSVVIYLLDENKKVLNEKPIEQKLVNFKKDGDTITKDWQKIQFKDKKAAKYIVFYVDSSDKGEYGINTPALFTIKDIVAHKKAVK
;
A
#
# COMPACT_ATOMS: atom_id res chain seq x y z
N MET A 1 11.25 -30.38 32.73
CA MET A 1 11.70 -29.08 33.24
C MET A 1 12.82 -28.54 32.36
N LYS A 2 12.51 -27.65 31.41
CA LYS A 2 13.39 -26.62 30.84
C LYS A 2 12.54 -25.75 29.91
N LEU A 3 12.44 -24.47 30.26
CA LEU A 3 11.53 -23.47 29.73
C LEU A 3 11.87 -23.12 28.27
N ARG A 4 10.84 -22.98 27.43
CA ARG A 4 10.91 -22.27 26.15
C ARG A 4 10.76 -20.77 26.42
N PHE A 5 11.75 -19.99 26.02
CA PHE A 5 11.70 -18.53 26.03
C PHE A 5 10.86 -18.05 24.83
N LEU A 6 9.77 -17.36 25.14
CA LEU A 6 8.98 -16.57 24.20
C LEU A 6 9.75 -15.25 23.98
N ARG A 7 10.22 -14.98 22.75
CA ARG A 7 10.78 -13.67 22.37
C ARG A 7 9.68 -12.87 21.68
N THR A 8 9.06 -11.96 22.43
CA THR A 8 8.27 -10.84 21.91
C THR A 8 9.23 -9.83 21.27
N SER A 9 9.14 -9.65 19.94
CA SER A 9 9.83 -8.56 19.23
C SER A 9 9.21 -7.21 19.64
N LEU A 10 9.92 -6.45 20.47
CA LEU A 10 9.65 -5.04 20.68
C LEU A 10 10.15 -4.25 19.47
N LEU A 11 9.24 -3.56 18.78
CA LEU A 11 9.57 -2.49 17.84
C LEU A 11 10.21 -1.32 18.61
N PHE A 12 11.50 -1.10 18.40
CA PHE A 12 12.19 0.13 18.79
C PHE A 12 11.95 1.20 17.71
N ILE A 13 11.15 2.22 18.03
CA ILE A 13 11.04 3.44 17.22
C ILE A 13 12.18 4.37 17.64
N LEU A 14 13.08 4.66 16.69
CA LEU A 14 14.18 5.59 16.83
C LEU A 14 13.64 7.00 17.10
N GLY A 15 13.90 7.55 18.28
CA GLY A 15 13.54 8.91 18.63
C GLY A 15 14.45 9.93 17.94
N LEU A 16 13.89 10.68 16.98
CA LEU A 16 14.50 11.93 16.54
C LEU A 16 14.24 12.98 17.65
N THR A 17 15.29 13.36 18.38
CA THR A 17 15.23 14.48 19.31
C THR A 17 15.17 15.78 18.51
N ILE A 18 14.00 16.40 18.44
CA ILE A 18 13.85 17.79 17.99
C ILE A 18 14.12 18.66 19.21
N THR A 19 15.24 19.39 19.20
CA THR A 19 15.55 20.40 20.21
C THR A 19 14.54 21.54 20.10
N THR A 20 13.61 21.64 21.04
CA THR A 20 12.68 22.77 21.15
C THR A 20 13.43 23.98 21.72
N THR A 21 13.65 25.01 20.89
CA THR A 21 14.03 26.33 21.37
C THR A 21 12.79 27.03 21.93
N VAL A 22 12.82 27.35 23.23
CA VAL A 22 11.79 28.16 23.87
C VAL A 22 12.19 29.62 23.69
N PHE A 23 11.47 30.37 22.85
CA PHE A 23 11.54 31.83 22.85
C PHE A 23 10.47 32.39 23.78
N THR A 24 10.89 32.96 24.91
CA THR A 24 10.06 33.86 25.70
C THR A 24 10.07 35.24 25.05
N SER A 25 8.96 35.61 24.41
CA SER A 25 8.70 36.99 23.98
C SER A 25 7.88 37.66 25.07
N CYS A 26 8.43 38.70 25.70
CA CYS A 26 7.67 39.64 26.53
C CYS A 26 7.36 40.87 25.68
N SER A 27 6.09 41.05 25.30
CA SER A 27 5.54 42.33 24.89
C SER A 27 4.19 42.49 25.57
N SER A 28 4.12 43.44 26.49
CA SER A 28 2.89 43.97 27.06
C SER A 28 2.23 44.87 26.02
N ASP A 29 1.05 44.49 25.54
CA ASP A 29 -0.12 45.35 25.33
C ASP A 29 -1.26 44.57 24.63
N ASP A 30 -2.42 44.56 25.30
CA ASP A 30 -3.80 44.30 24.87
C ASP A 30 -4.24 42.96 24.23
N ASN A 31 -5.12 42.27 24.97
CA ASN A 31 -5.89 41.05 24.63
C ASN A 31 -5.06 39.80 24.30
N SER A 32 -4.20 39.37 25.22
CA SER A 32 -3.62 38.03 25.12
C SER A 32 -4.72 36.97 25.33
N ASN A 33 -5.25 36.48 24.22
CA ASN A 33 -5.85 35.14 24.20
C ASN A 33 -4.72 34.18 24.52
N ASP A 34 -4.45 33.97 25.80
CA ASP A 34 -3.40 33.08 26.29
C ASP A 34 -3.71 31.67 25.78
N VAL A 35 -3.07 31.27 24.69
CA VAL A 35 -3.14 29.91 24.19
C VAL A 35 -2.16 29.08 25.01
N ILE A 36 -2.68 28.33 25.97
CA ILE A 36 -1.89 27.37 26.73
C ILE A 36 -1.82 26.07 25.91
N TYR A 37 -0.61 25.69 25.53
CA TYR A 37 -0.31 24.41 24.91
C TYR A 37 -0.01 23.39 25.98
N ILE A 38 -0.83 22.36 26.06
CA ILE A 38 -0.55 21.19 26.89
C ILE A 38 0.08 20.11 26.00
N GLN A 39 1.10 19.47 26.57
CA GLN A 39 2.01 18.47 26.03
C GLN A 39 1.38 17.50 25.01
N GLU A 40 2.17 17.06 24.02
CA GLU A 40 1.77 16.02 23.07
C GLU A 40 1.56 14.67 23.78
N GLU A 41 0.34 14.14 23.72
CA GLU A 41 0.02 12.80 24.20
C GLU A 41 0.03 11.79 23.05
N LYS A 42 0.60 10.60 23.29
CA LYS A 42 0.62 9.51 22.31
C LYS A 42 -0.55 8.57 22.55
N VAL A 43 -1.35 8.35 21.52
CA VAL A 43 -2.48 7.42 21.55
C VAL A 43 -2.23 6.33 20.51
N ASN A 44 -2.33 5.06 20.91
CA ASN A 44 -2.26 3.92 19.99
C ASN A 44 -3.63 3.28 19.86
N ALA A 45 -4.03 2.94 18.64
CA ALA A 45 -5.30 2.29 18.37
C ALA A 45 -5.19 1.29 17.22
N GLU A 46 -6.01 0.25 17.23
CA GLU A 46 -6.07 -0.66 16.09
C GLU A 46 -6.84 -0.03 14.93
N ALA A 47 -6.35 -0.24 13.71
CA ALA A 47 -7.06 0.19 12.52
C ALA A 47 -8.44 -0.49 12.44
N ARG A 48 -9.42 0.22 11.91
CA ARG A 48 -10.84 -0.16 11.78
C ARG A 48 -11.59 -0.42 13.09
N GLU A 49 -10.96 -0.23 14.25
CA GLU A 49 -11.63 -0.26 15.55
C GLU A 49 -11.92 1.16 16.05
N GLU A 50 -13.02 1.31 16.79
CA GLU A 50 -13.32 2.57 17.48
C GLU A 50 -12.51 2.68 18.75
N PHE A 51 -12.03 3.88 19.05
CA PHE A 51 -11.35 4.20 20.29
C PHE A 51 -11.75 5.58 20.79
N THR A 52 -11.46 5.87 22.04
CA THR A 52 -11.79 7.14 22.67
C THR A 52 -10.55 7.88 23.15
N ILE A 53 -10.53 9.20 22.97
CA ILE A 53 -9.58 10.10 23.61
C ILE A 53 -10.36 10.89 24.67
N ASP A 54 -10.06 10.63 25.93
CA ASP A 54 -10.62 11.34 27.07
C ASP A 54 -9.54 12.26 27.68
N PRO A 55 -9.61 13.58 27.48
CA PRO A 55 -8.64 14.54 28.01
C PRO A 55 -8.64 14.64 29.55
N LYS A 56 -9.60 14.01 30.25
CA LYS A 56 -9.74 14.07 31.72
C LYS A 56 -9.86 15.51 32.26
N ILE A 57 -10.50 16.40 31.51
CA ILE A 57 -10.79 17.78 31.92
C ILE A 57 -12.26 17.94 32.35
N ASP A 58 -12.51 18.79 33.35
CA ASP A 58 -13.87 19.14 33.76
C ASP A 58 -14.57 19.92 32.63
N PRO A 59 -15.68 19.41 32.06
CA PRO A 59 -16.36 20.07 30.95
C PRO A 59 -17.16 21.30 31.38
N THR A 60 -17.31 21.56 32.68
CA THR A 60 -18.17 22.62 33.20
C THR A 60 -17.72 24.00 32.70
N GLY A 61 -18.57 24.63 31.88
CA GLY A 61 -18.31 25.97 31.36
C GLY A 61 -17.33 26.03 30.19
N LEU A 62 -16.98 24.89 29.59
CA LEU A 62 -16.14 24.79 28.40
C LEU A 62 -16.95 24.42 27.15
N THR A 63 -16.49 24.91 26.00
CA THR A 63 -16.86 24.40 24.68
C THR A 63 -15.68 23.64 24.09
N PHE A 64 -15.96 22.63 23.25
CA PHE A 64 -14.96 21.70 22.72
C PHE A 64 -15.00 21.69 21.19
N LYS A 65 -13.82 21.58 20.58
CA LYS A 65 -13.66 21.32 19.14
C LYS A 65 -12.46 20.43 18.90
N TRP A 66 -12.69 19.26 18.35
CA TRP A 66 -11.68 18.34 17.86
C TRP A 66 -11.42 18.56 16.38
N PHE A 67 -10.16 18.55 15.97
CA PHE A 67 -9.80 18.65 14.57
C PHE A 67 -8.57 17.81 14.24
N ASN A 68 -8.54 17.29 13.02
CA ASN A 68 -7.37 16.63 12.46
C ASN A 68 -6.45 17.69 11.86
N ASN A 69 -5.23 17.83 12.37
CA ASN A 69 -4.28 18.88 11.96
C ASN A 69 -3.77 18.72 10.53
N THR A 70 -3.74 17.50 10.01
CA THR A 70 -3.27 17.26 8.64
C THR A 70 -4.32 17.68 7.61
N THR A 71 -5.59 17.39 7.88
CA THR A 71 -6.70 17.64 6.94
C THR A 71 -7.49 18.91 7.25
N GLN A 72 -7.25 19.52 8.43
CA GLN A 72 -7.99 20.66 8.97
C GLN A 72 -9.50 20.40 9.13
N LYS A 73 -9.91 19.12 9.17
CA LYS A 73 -11.31 18.72 9.32
C LYS A 73 -11.73 18.71 10.78
N GLU A 74 -12.86 19.35 11.10
CA GLU A 74 -13.53 19.23 12.39
C GLU A 74 -14.06 17.79 12.56
N LEU A 75 -13.74 17.18 13.70
CA LEU A 75 -14.03 15.78 14.00
C LEU A 75 -15.23 15.62 14.94
N SER A 76 -15.32 16.48 15.97
CA SER A 76 -16.33 16.41 17.02
C SER A 76 -16.34 17.68 17.87
N ASP A 77 -17.46 17.97 18.52
CA ASP A 77 -17.65 19.00 19.57
C ASP A 77 -17.88 18.39 20.97
N SER A 78 -17.71 17.07 21.10
CA SER A 78 -17.88 16.36 22.36
C SER A 78 -16.68 16.51 23.29
N PRO A 79 -16.86 16.43 24.62
CA PRO A 79 -15.75 16.50 25.58
C PRO A 79 -14.78 15.31 25.46
N VAL A 80 -15.29 14.15 25.06
CA VAL A 80 -14.51 12.94 24.75
C VAL A 80 -14.63 12.69 23.25
N LEU A 81 -13.50 12.51 22.58
CA LEU A 81 -13.51 12.14 21.16
C LEU A 81 -13.71 10.63 21.04
N THR A 82 -14.76 10.21 20.33
CA THR A 82 -14.83 8.85 19.76
C THR A 82 -14.35 8.94 18.32
N TYR A 83 -13.35 8.14 17.95
CA TYR A 83 -12.71 8.21 16.64
C TYR A 83 -12.34 6.83 16.13
N LYS A 84 -12.13 6.74 14.81
CA LYS A 84 -11.78 5.51 14.12
C LYS A 84 -10.87 5.84 12.95
N MET A 85 -9.76 5.12 12.87
CA MET A 85 -8.81 5.23 11.77
C MET A 85 -8.89 3.97 10.93
N ASP A 86 -9.22 4.09 9.63
CA ASP A 86 -9.42 2.92 8.77
C ASP A 86 -8.10 2.23 8.32
N PHE A 87 -6.95 2.89 8.52
CA PHE A 87 -5.64 2.44 8.03
C PHE A 87 -4.55 2.71 9.07
N ALA A 88 -3.49 1.91 9.05
CA ALA A 88 -2.30 2.14 9.85
C ALA A 88 -1.57 3.41 9.37
N LYS A 89 -1.49 4.41 10.26
CA LYS A 89 -0.81 5.69 10.06
C LYS A 89 -0.75 6.45 11.37
N THR A 90 0.06 7.50 11.41
CA THR A 90 0.03 8.49 12.50
C THR A 90 -0.67 9.76 12.03
N GLU A 91 -1.59 10.27 12.85
CA GLU A 91 -2.26 11.56 12.66
C GLU A 91 -2.04 12.45 13.88
N SER A 92 -1.98 13.77 13.65
CA SER A 92 -2.02 14.75 14.72
C SER A 92 -3.45 15.26 14.88
N ILE A 93 -4.02 15.08 16.07
CA ILE A 93 -5.36 15.51 16.43
C ILE A 93 -5.24 16.55 17.53
N THR A 94 -6.00 17.64 17.42
CA THR A 94 -6.03 18.67 18.46
C THR A 94 -7.43 18.82 19.02
N LEU A 95 -7.51 18.92 20.34
CA LEU A 95 -8.67 19.46 21.05
C LEU A 95 -8.41 20.94 21.32
N LYS A 96 -9.35 21.78 20.90
CA LYS A 96 -9.50 23.16 21.35
C LYS A 96 -10.63 23.24 22.37
N THR A 97 -10.34 23.83 23.52
CA THR A 97 -11.36 24.24 24.48
C THR A 97 -11.50 25.75 24.53
N THR A 98 -12.68 26.26 24.85
CA THR A 98 -12.90 27.69 25.07
C THR A 98 -13.84 27.90 26.25
N ASN A 99 -13.40 28.68 27.24
CA ASN A 99 -14.21 29.01 28.42
C ASN A 99 -15.13 30.22 28.16
N LYS A 100 -15.96 30.58 29.15
CA LYS A 100 -16.90 31.72 29.05
C LYS A 100 -16.22 33.09 28.88
N GLU A 101 -14.96 33.22 29.29
CA GLU A 101 -14.17 34.44 29.18
C GLU A 101 -13.43 34.54 27.83
N GLY A 102 -13.54 33.51 26.98
CA GLY A 102 -12.88 33.45 25.68
C GLY A 102 -11.45 32.88 25.72
N VAL A 103 -10.98 32.42 26.87
CA VAL A 103 -9.66 31.78 27.01
C VAL A 103 -9.65 30.44 26.28
N ILE A 104 -8.61 30.21 25.48
CA ILE A 104 -8.45 29.05 24.61
C ILE A 104 -7.33 28.15 25.13
N ASN A 105 -7.60 26.85 25.30
CA ASN A 105 -6.55 25.86 25.53
C ASN A 105 -6.50 24.85 24.38
N LEU A 106 -5.28 24.45 23.99
CA LEU A 106 -5.04 23.47 22.94
C LEU A 106 -4.32 22.24 23.51
N TYR A 107 -4.83 21.07 23.17
CA TYR A 107 -4.29 19.76 23.56
C TYR A 107 -3.97 18.96 22.30
N ASN A 108 -2.72 18.52 22.14
CA ASN A 108 -2.27 17.81 20.94
C ASN A 108 -2.10 16.31 21.21
N TYR A 109 -2.60 15.50 20.30
CA TYR A 109 -2.53 14.05 20.35
C TYR A 109 -1.84 13.52 19.09
N ALA A 110 -0.74 12.80 19.27
CA ALA A 110 -0.12 11.98 18.25
C ALA A 110 -0.78 10.60 18.25
N VAL A 111 -1.75 10.41 17.36
CA VAL A 111 -2.55 9.20 17.29
C VAL A 111 -1.97 8.26 16.24
N THR A 112 -1.44 7.13 16.67
CA THR A 112 -0.87 6.10 15.79
C THR A 112 -1.81 4.91 15.72
N SER A 113 -2.35 4.67 14.53
CA SER A 113 -3.09 3.46 14.23
C SER A 113 -2.17 2.38 13.66
N PHE A 114 -2.35 1.13 14.07
CA PHE A 114 -1.57 -0.02 13.61
C PHE A 114 -2.47 -1.19 13.17
N TYR A 115 -1.91 -2.11 12.38
CA TYR A 115 -2.57 -3.37 12.02
C TYR A 115 -2.28 -4.40 13.11
N GLY A 116 -3.30 -4.76 13.90
CA GLY A 116 -3.23 -5.75 14.96
C GLY A 116 -3.34 -7.20 14.47
N GLU A 117 -3.63 -8.13 15.38
CA GLU A 117 -3.65 -9.58 15.11
C GLU A 117 -4.73 -10.02 14.10
N ASN A 118 -5.78 -9.21 13.92
CA ASN A 118 -6.83 -9.46 12.94
C ASN A 118 -6.44 -9.07 11.51
N TYR A 119 -5.19 -8.66 11.27
CA TYR A 119 -4.69 -8.28 9.95
C TYR A 119 -3.63 -9.26 9.47
N ASN A 120 -3.81 -9.68 8.22
CA ASN A 120 -2.82 -10.44 7.48
C ASN A 120 -2.01 -9.46 6.64
N VAL A 121 -0.71 -9.39 6.89
CA VAL A 121 0.24 -8.55 6.17
C VAL A 121 1.16 -9.47 5.39
N LEU A 122 1.40 -9.19 4.11
CA LEU A 122 2.32 -9.98 3.29
C LEU A 122 3.73 -9.97 3.89
N ASP A 123 4.32 -11.16 4.10
CA ASP A 123 5.71 -11.31 4.55
C ASP A 123 6.49 -12.25 3.62
N LEU A 124 7.42 -11.67 2.86
CA LEU A 124 8.20 -12.39 1.86
C LEU A 124 9.56 -12.87 2.39
N LYS A 125 9.89 -12.65 3.66
CA LYS A 125 11.23 -12.93 4.21
C LYS A 125 11.63 -14.40 4.11
N GLU A 126 10.65 -15.30 4.26
CA GLU A 126 10.87 -16.75 4.24
C GLU A 126 10.74 -17.35 2.82
N ILE A 127 10.45 -16.53 1.80
CA ILE A 127 10.40 -17.01 0.41
C ILE A 127 11.84 -17.27 -0.07
N PRO A 128 12.16 -18.48 -0.57
CA PRO A 128 13.53 -18.84 -0.94
C PRO A 128 13.98 -18.13 -2.22
N LEU A 129 14.79 -17.08 -2.07
CA LEU A 129 15.43 -16.37 -3.18
C LEU A 129 16.82 -16.98 -3.45
N GLN A 130 16.95 -17.79 -4.50
CA GLN A 130 18.21 -18.51 -4.80
C GLN A 130 18.69 -18.38 -6.24
N ILE A 131 17.84 -17.95 -7.18
CA ILE A 131 18.27 -17.75 -8.56
C ILE A 131 18.91 -16.37 -8.64
N GLU A 132 20.21 -16.33 -8.92
CA GLU A 132 20.96 -15.09 -9.09
C GLU A 132 20.46 -14.32 -10.31
N VAL A 133 20.23 -13.02 -10.13
CA VAL A 133 19.91 -12.06 -11.18
C VAL A 133 20.74 -10.80 -10.98
N LYS A 134 20.61 -9.82 -11.88
CA LYS A 134 21.31 -8.55 -11.72
C LYS A 134 20.97 -7.91 -10.37
N ASP A 135 22.01 -7.66 -9.58
CA ASP A 135 21.97 -7.00 -8.27
C ASP A 135 20.94 -7.60 -7.29
N GLY A 136 20.75 -8.92 -7.30
CA GLY A 136 19.94 -9.63 -6.32
C GLY A 136 19.61 -11.08 -6.71
N TYR A 137 18.53 -11.59 -6.14
CA TYR A 137 18.04 -12.95 -6.31
C TYR A 137 16.53 -12.95 -6.51
N ILE A 138 16.05 -13.91 -7.28
CA ILE A 138 14.63 -14.23 -7.44
C ILE A 138 14.31 -15.59 -6.84
N TRP A 139 13.01 -15.82 -6.64
CA TRP A 139 12.46 -17.04 -6.10
C TRP A 139 12.91 -18.27 -6.91
N ASP A 140 13.34 -19.33 -6.20
CA ASP A 140 13.82 -20.57 -6.82
C ASP A 140 12.78 -21.30 -7.67
N GLY A 141 11.48 -21.11 -7.38
CA GLY A 141 10.36 -21.63 -8.14
C GLY A 141 10.06 -20.90 -9.45
N THR A 142 10.73 -19.80 -9.78
CA THR A 142 10.39 -18.92 -10.93
C THR A 142 10.24 -19.65 -12.27
N TYR A 143 11.01 -20.71 -12.50
CA TYR A 143 10.97 -21.49 -13.76
C TYR A 143 10.54 -22.95 -13.54
N THR A 144 9.82 -23.20 -12.44
CA THR A 144 9.31 -24.51 -12.06
C THR A 144 7.79 -24.54 -12.24
N ASP A 145 7.31 -25.33 -13.19
CA ASP A 145 5.88 -25.49 -13.42
C ASP A 145 5.15 -26.03 -12.17
N GLY A 146 3.97 -25.51 -11.89
CA GLY A 146 3.16 -25.83 -10.71
C GLY A 146 3.69 -25.30 -9.37
N ALA A 147 4.83 -24.60 -9.34
CA ALA A 147 5.32 -23.94 -8.13
C ALA A 147 4.36 -22.81 -7.69
N LYS A 148 4.31 -22.55 -6.38
CA LYS A 148 3.42 -21.55 -5.79
C LYS A 148 4.18 -20.68 -4.78
N ILE A 149 3.88 -19.38 -4.79
CA ILE A 149 4.26 -18.50 -3.69
C ILE A 149 3.06 -18.43 -2.74
N GLU A 150 3.28 -18.87 -1.52
CA GLU A 150 2.33 -18.76 -0.43
C GLU A 150 3.02 -18.03 0.73
N SER A 151 2.38 -16.99 1.24
CA SER A 151 2.85 -16.23 2.39
C SER A 151 1.65 -15.78 3.21
N ASN A 152 1.64 -16.17 4.48
CA ASN A 152 0.51 -15.96 5.39
C ASN A 152 -0.80 -16.44 4.73
N ASN A 153 -1.75 -15.54 4.50
CA ASN A 153 -3.05 -15.86 3.88
C ASN A 153 -3.13 -15.47 2.40
N PHE A 154 -1.99 -15.31 1.74
CA PHE A 154 -1.89 -14.93 0.34
C PHE A 154 -1.26 -16.05 -0.47
N LEU A 155 -2.03 -16.56 -1.44
CA LEU A 155 -1.52 -17.44 -2.49
C LEU A 155 -1.48 -16.68 -3.81
N PHE A 156 -0.33 -16.69 -4.46
CA PHE A 156 -0.09 -15.96 -5.70
C PHE A 156 -0.10 -16.90 -6.90
N SER A 157 -0.77 -16.50 -7.98
CA SER A 157 -0.71 -17.22 -9.26
C SER A 157 0.70 -17.18 -9.84
N HIS A 158 1.10 -18.29 -10.44
CA HIS A 158 2.36 -18.44 -11.13
C HIS A 158 2.18 -19.52 -12.20
N SER A 159 2.69 -19.27 -13.40
CA SER A 159 2.64 -20.25 -14.49
C SER A 159 3.93 -20.19 -15.29
N VAL A 160 4.41 -21.36 -15.73
CA VAL A 160 5.60 -21.46 -16.58
C VAL A 160 5.19 -22.00 -17.95
N THR A 161 5.67 -21.36 -19.01
CA THR A 161 5.52 -21.83 -20.39
C THR A 161 6.89 -22.13 -20.96
N GLU A 162 7.01 -23.24 -21.69
CA GLU A 162 8.25 -23.67 -22.31
C GLU A 162 8.15 -23.51 -23.84
N PHE A 163 9.17 -22.92 -24.46
CA PHE A 163 9.30 -22.83 -25.91
C PHE A 163 10.72 -23.26 -26.31
N GLY A 164 10.85 -24.51 -26.81
CA GLY A 164 12.15 -25.14 -26.95
C GLY A 164 12.81 -25.31 -25.57
N ASP A 165 14.07 -24.88 -25.45
CA ASP A 165 14.81 -24.92 -24.18
C ASP A 165 14.58 -23.68 -23.29
N ALA A 166 13.84 -22.67 -23.79
CA ALA A 166 13.56 -21.45 -23.06
C ALA A 166 12.30 -21.60 -22.19
N LYS A 167 12.40 -21.12 -20.94
CA LYS A 167 11.27 -21.05 -20.00
C LYS A 167 10.88 -19.60 -19.76
N TYR A 168 9.59 -19.36 -19.77
CA TYR A 168 8.97 -18.06 -19.51
C TYR A 168 8.01 -18.22 -18.35
N TRP A 169 7.86 -17.17 -17.55
CA TRP A 169 6.90 -17.15 -16.44
C TRP A 169 5.87 -16.04 -16.67
N ASN A 170 4.66 -16.24 -16.16
CA ASN A 170 3.65 -15.21 -16.00
C ASN A 170 3.10 -15.28 -14.56
N GLY A 171 2.36 -14.25 -14.15
CA GLY A 171 1.84 -14.15 -12.80
C GLY A 171 2.82 -13.44 -11.88
N PHE A 172 3.11 -14.04 -10.73
CA PHE A 172 3.99 -13.44 -9.72
C PHE A 172 5.27 -14.24 -9.52
N ILE A 173 6.35 -13.52 -9.22
CA ILE A 173 7.57 -14.05 -8.62
C ILE A 173 7.99 -13.14 -7.45
N ALA A 174 8.75 -13.66 -6.49
CA ALA A 174 9.42 -12.84 -5.49
C ALA A 174 10.84 -12.46 -5.95
N SER A 175 11.27 -11.25 -5.62
CA SER A 175 12.57 -10.70 -5.98
C SER A 175 13.10 -9.80 -4.85
N ASN A 176 14.43 -9.75 -4.70
CA ASN A 176 15.11 -8.69 -3.96
C ASN A 176 16.13 -7.95 -4.83
N SER A 177 16.02 -8.03 -6.16
CA SER A 177 16.89 -7.27 -7.06
C SER A 177 16.72 -5.77 -6.84
N ILE A 178 17.85 -5.08 -6.63
CA ILE A 178 17.91 -3.61 -6.55
C ILE A 178 18.27 -2.97 -7.89
N ASP A 179 18.28 -3.75 -8.97
CA ASP A 179 18.58 -3.28 -10.30
C ASP A 179 17.50 -2.31 -10.80
N LYS A 180 17.97 -1.18 -11.32
CA LYS A 180 17.15 -0.09 -11.88
C LYS A 180 17.72 0.41 -13.20
N THR A 181 18.61 -0.36 -13.81
CA THR A 181 19.32 0.07 -15.02
C THR A 181 18.48 -0.15 -16.26
N ASP A 182 18.74 0.66 -17.29
CA ASP A 182 18.16 0.45 -18.62
C ASP A 182 18.97 -0.65 -19.31
N HIS A 183 18.32 -1.77 -19.63
CA HIS A 183 18.94 -2.92 -20.29
C HIS A 183 18.62 -2.98 -21.79
N GLU A 184 17.98 -1.95 -22.34
CA GLU A 184 17.67 -1.78 -23.75
C GLU A 184 16.98 -2.99 -24.41
N THR A 185 17.72 -3.93 -24.97
CA THR A 185 17.16 -5.12 -25.65
C THR A 185 17.22 -6.38 -24.79
N ASN A 186 17.88 -6.34 -23.62
CA ASN A 186 18.09 -7.47 -22.73
C ASN A 186 17.09 -7.52 -21.56
N PHE A 187 15.92 -6.90 -21.69
CA PHE A 187 14.95 -6.83 -20.60
C PHE A 187 14.42 -8.18 -20.14
N ALA A 188 14.29 -9.15 -21.05
CA ALA A 188 13.82 -10.50 -20.69
C ALA A 188 14.69 -11.16 -19.59
N GLN A 189 15.97 -10.79 -19.50
CA GLN A 189 16.90 -11.32 -18.49
C GLN A 189 16.96 -10.45 -17.23
N ASN A 190 16.48 -9.21 -17.29
CA ASN A 190 16.67 -8.18 -16.27
C ASN A 190 15.36 -7.52 -15.78
N MET A 191 14.23 -8.20 -15.95
CA MET A 191 12.89 -7.69 -15.59
C MET A 191 12.57 -7.75 -14.09
N HIS A 192 13.53 -8.13 -13.25
CA HIS A 192 13.30 -8.57 -11.87
C HIS A 192 13.41 -7.45 -10.82
N GLY A 193 13.78 -6.24 -11.22
CA GLY A 193 13.95 -5.09 -10.33
C GLY A 193 12.66 -4.28 -10.10
N THR A 194 12.77 -3.23 -9.30
CA THR A 194 11.73 -2.19 -9.11
C THR A 194 12.36 -0.81 -9.12
N MET A 195 11.69 0.19 -9.72
CA MET A 195 12.17 1.57 -9.68
C MET A 195 12.15 2.14 -8.26
N ALA A 196 11.28 1.62 -7.39
CA ALA A 196 11.11 2.07 -6.02
C ALA A 196 12.26 1.67 -5.11
N ASN A 197 12.45 2.39 -4.01
CA ASN A 197 13.46 2.01 -3.04
C ASN A 197 12.99 0.78 -2.23
N THR A 198 13.87 -0.21 -2.13
CA THR A 198 13.64 -1.45 -1.37
C THR A 198 14.63 -1.63 -0.24
N ILE A 199 15.64 -0.76 -0.13
CA ILE A 199 16.62 -0.81 0.96
C ILE A 199 16.05 -0.06 2.17
N LYS A 200 15.95 -0.76 3.30
CA LYS A 200 15.57 -0.20 4.59
C LYS A 200 16.51 -0.76 5.65
N ASP A 201 17.03 0.09 6.52
CA ASP A 201 17.91 -0.33 7.62
C ASP A 201 19.12 -1.18 7.17
N LYS A 202 19.64 -0.88 5.96
CA LYS A 202 20.72 -1.61 5.26
C LYS A 202 20.38 -3.03 4.80
N GLU A 203 19.12 -3.42 4.85
CA GLU A 203 18.62 -4.67 4.31
C GLU A 203 17.75 -4.41 3.08
N THR A 204 17.87 -5.29 2.07
CA THR A 204 16.96 -5.25 0.92
C THR A 204 15.68 -5.98 1.26
N ILE A 205 14.57 -5.27 1.22
CA ILE A 205 13.23 -5.83 1.44
C ILE A 205 12.78 -6.53 0.14
N PRO A 206 12.42 -7.82 0.19
CA PRO A 206 11.83 -8.50 -0.97
C PRO A 206 10.48 -7.89 -1.37
N PHE A 207 10.16 -8.00 -2.65
CA PHE A 207 8.91 -7.57 -3.25
C PHE A 207 8.47 -8.60 -4.29
N LEU A 208 7.24 -8.45 -4.79
CA LEU A 208 6.74 -9.25 -5.91
C LEU A 208 6.93 -8.51 -7.22
N VAL A 209 7.35 -9.22 -8.25
CA VAL A 209 7.25 -8.77 -9.65
C VAL A 209 6.02 -9.44 -10.24
N ALA A 210 5.17 -8.65 -10.89
CA ALA A 210 3.93 -9.09 -11.51
C ALA A 210 4.05 -8.92 -13.02
N TYR A 211 3.96 -10.02 -13.76
CA TYR A 211 3.85 -10.02 -15.21
C TYR A 211 2.46 -10.48 -15.63
N THR A 212 1.71 -9.58 -16.26
CA THR A 212 0.30 -9.75 -16.56
C THR A 212 -0.03 -9.37 -17.99
N GLU A 213 -1.31 -9.15 -18.25
CA GLU A 213 -1.93 -8.88 -19.53
C GLU A 213 -2.83 -7.64 -19.42
N GLY A 214 -3.22 -7.11 -20.57
CA GLY A 214 -4.30 -6.15 -20.65
C GLY A 214 -5.64 -6.82 -20.36
N ALA A 215 -6.56 -6.11 -19.70
CA ALA A 215 -7.92 -6.62 -19.57
C ALA A 215 -8.60 -6.66 -20.95
N GLU A 216 -9.20 -7.79 -21.34
CA GLU A 216 -9.94 -7.92 -22.62
C GLU A 216 -11.07 -6.88 -22.75
N LYS A 217 -11.67 -6.52 -21.62
CA LYS A 217 -12.69 -5.49 -21.48
C LYS A 217 -12.70 -4.94 -20.06
N THR A 218 -13.45 -3.88 -19.85
CA THR A 218 -13.83 -3.47 -18.49
C THR A 218 -14.91 -4.41 -17.95
N TYR A 219 -14.68 -4.98 -16.77
CA TYR A 219 -15.67 -5.79 -16.07
C TYR A 219 -16.47 -4.93 -15.08
N THR A 220 -17.72 -5.29 -14.89
CA THR A 220 -18.68 -4.66 -13.99
C THR A 220 -19.14 -5.65 -12.93
N LYS A 221 -19.72 -5.14 -11.85
CA LYS A 221 -20.15 -5.95 -10.71
C LYS A 221 -21.06 -7.11 -11.12
N GLY A 222 -20.77 -8.29 -10.60
CA GLY A 222 -21.51 -9.52 -10.85
C GLY A 222 -21.05 -10.31 -12.08
N GLU A 223 -20.26 -9.71 -12.98
CA GLU A 223 -19.60 -10.46 -14.05
C GLU A 223 -18.55 -11.41 -13.49
N VAL A 224 -18.38 -12.54 -14.16
CA VAL A 224 -17.41 -13.57 -13.77
C VAL A 224 -16.12 -13.35 -14.53
N ILE A 225 -14.98 -13.40 -13.82
CA ILE A 225 -13.65 -13.44 -14.41
C ILE A 225 -13.13 -14.89 -14.33
N ASP A 226 -12.61 -15.40 -15.45
CA ASP A 226 -11.97 -16.72 -15.50
C ASP A 226 -10.55 -16.62 -14.93
N ILE A 227 -10.42 -16.82 -13.62
CA ILE A 227 -9.15 -16.71 -12.91
C ILE A 227 -8.11 -17.74 -13.37
N GLU A 228 -8.53 -18.86 -13.97
CA GLU A 228 -7.62 -19.91 -14.46
C GLU A 228 -6.90 -19.48 -15.76
N LYS A 229 -7.44 -18.47 -16.45
CA LYS A 229 -6.83 -17.87 -17.65
C LYS A 229 -6.20 -16.50 -17.39
N THR A 230 -6.31 -16.02 -16.16
CA THR A 230 -5.80 -14.69 -15.78
C THR A 230 -4.41 -14.86 -15.17
N ALA A 231 -3.42 -14.13 -15.65
CA ALA A 231 -2.04 -14.37 -15.23
C ALA A 231 -1.80 -13.97 -13.76
N THR A 232 -2.34 -12.82 -13.32
CA THR A 232 -2.07 -12.26 -11.99
C THR A 232 -3.30 -12.25 -11.09
N VAL A 233 -3.38 -13.26 -10.24
CA VAL A 233 -4.44 -13.48 -9.25
C VAL A 233 -3.82 -13.74 -7.88
N VAL A 234 -4.25 -12.97 -6.89
CA VAL A 234 -3.97 -13.24 -5.47
C VAL A 234 -5.21 -13.89 -4.88
N THR A 235 -5.07 -15.11 -4.39
CA THR A 235 -6.11 -15.81 -3.61
C THR A 235 -5.94 -15.49 -2.14
N LEU A 236 -7.01 -15.00 -1.52
CA LEU A 236 -7.09 -14.70 -0.09
C LEU A 236 -7.60 -15.95 0.65
N GLN A 237 -6.73 -16.55 1.46
CA GLN A 237 -6.96 -17.82 2.16
C GLN A 237 -7.12 -17.59 3.66
N GLY A 238 -8.27 -17.07 4.09
CA GLY A 238 -8.54 -16.92 5.52
C GLY A 238 -8.53 -18.28 6.24
N GLU A 239 -7.92 -18.31 7.43
CA GLU A 239 -7.97 -19.47 8.33
C GLU A 239 -9.40 -19.71 8.83
N ASP A 240 -9.74 -20.97 9.13
CA ASP A 240 -11.03 -21.37 9.72
C ASP A 240 -12.26 -20.83 8.97
N SER A 241 -12.18 -20.76 7.64
CA SER A 241 -13.23 -20.19 6.76
C SER A 241 -13.49 -18.69 6.96
N SER A 242 -12.56 -17.96 7.58
CA SER A 242 -12.70 -16.52 7.73
C SER A 242 -12.64 -15.79 6.40
N GLU A 243 -13.52 -14.81 6.26
CA GLU A 243 -13.54 -13.90 5.13
C GLU A 243 -12.46 -12.81 5.30
N LEU A 244 -11.73 -12.50 4.21
CA LEU A 244 -10.70 -11.47 4.21
C LEU A 244 -11.14 -10.24 3.43
N VAL A 245 -10.93 -9.06 4.01
CA VAL A 245 -11.24 -7.76 3.42
C VAL A 245 -9.93 -7.08 3.02
N PRO A 246 -9.64 -6.87 1.73
CA PRO A 246 -8.47 -6.08 1.29
C PRO A 246 -8.44 -4.70 1.96
N VAL A 247 -7.25 -4.25 2.34
CA VAL A 247 -7.05 -2.99 3.09
C VAL A 247 -6.12 -2.06 2.34
N GLU A 248 -4.91 -2.50 2.05
CA GLU A 248 -3.93 -1.73 1.29
C GLU A 248 -3.01 -2.61 0.45
N ILE A 249 -2.38 -1.98 -0.53
CA ILE A 249 -1.35 -2.55 -1.38
C ILE A 249 -0.45 -1.41 -1.87
N ASN A 250 0.83 -1.67 -2.06
CA ASN A 250 1.74 -0.72 -2.69
C ASN A 250 2.18 -1.25 -4.06
N LEU A 251 2.10 -0.39 -5.07
CA LEU A 251 2.49 -0.69 -6.44
C LEU A 251 3.71 0.14 -6.85
N GLY A 252 4.60 -0.43 -7.65
CA GLY A 252 5.77 0.25 -8.17
C GLY A 252 5.99 -0.09 -9.65
N LEU A 253 6.65 0.80 -10.39
CA LEU A 253 7.05 0.52 -11.77
C LEU A 253 8.22 -0.47 -11.81
N SER A 254 8.15 -1.44 -12.72
CA SER A 254 9.33 -2.22 -13.09
C SER A 254 10.31 -1.32 -13.88
N PRO A 255 11.63 -1.58 -13.85
CA PRO A 255 12.59 -0.87 -14.68
C PRO A 255 12.27 -0.99 -16.17
N TYR A 256 11.85 -2.17 -16.64
CA TYR A 256 11.49 -2.37 -18.03
C TYR A 256 10.34 -1.45 -18.46
N THR A 257 9.23 -1.47 -17.71
CA THR A 257 8.07 -0.60 -17.99
C THR A 257 8.46 0.89 -17.90
N TYR A 258 9.28 1.26 -16.93
CA TYR A 258 9.76 2.64 -16.79
C TYR A 258 10.55 3.10 -18.02
N TYR A 259 11.55 2.33 -18.46
CA TYR A 259 12.41 2.74 -19.57
C TYR A 259 11.72 2.64 -20.92
N SER A 260 10.84 1.65 -21.11
CA SER A 260 9.96 1.57 -22.26
C SER A 260 9.09 2.83 -22.39
N ILE A 261 8.51 3.33 -21.28
CA ILE A 261 7.75 4.57 -21.25
C ILE A 261 8.64 5.80 -21.54
N THR A 262 9.85 5.89 -20.97
CA THR A 262 10.70 7.10 -21.10
C THR A 262 11.43 7.19 -22.43
N ASN A 263 11.82 6.06 -23.01
CA ASN A 263 12.72 5.97 -24.16
C ASN A 263 12.04 5.37 -25.39
N GLY A 264 10.96 4.61 -25.23
CA GLY A 264 10.47 3.68 -26.23
C GLY A 264 11.35 2.44 -26.32
N ASP A 265 10.85 1.41 -26.99
CA ASP A 265 11.61 0.21 -27.32
C ASP A 265 11.18 -0.32 -28.70
N SER A 266 11.50 -1.59 -29.02
CA SER A 266 11.14 -2.20 -30.31
C SER A 266 9.63 -2.42 -30.50
N PHE A 267 8.85 -2.35 -29.43
CA PHE A 267 7.41 -2.57 -29.40
C PHE A 267 6.64 -1.34 -28.95
N ALA A 268 7.06 -0.72 -27.85
CA ALA A 268 6.39 0.41 -27.22
C ALA A 268 6.92 1.75 -27.70
N LYS A 269 6.03 2.74 -27.80
CA LYS A 269 6.43 4.13 -28.05
C LYS A 269 6.85 4.81 -26.75
N LYS A 270 7.74 5.80 -26.88
CA LYS A 270 7.97 6.78 -25.82
C LYS A 270 6.66 7.53 -25.52
N PHE A 271 6.36 7.72 -24.24
CA PHE A 271 5.18 8.47 -23.82
C PHE A 271 5.35 9.98 -23.98
N GLU A 272 4.26 10.62 -24.34
CA GLU A 272 4.08 12.05 -24.51
C GLU A 272 2.80 12.52 -23.78
N LYS A 273 2.48 13.81 -23.91
CA LYS A 273 1.27 14.36 -23.32
C LYS A 273 0.02 13.59 -23.80
N GLY A 274 -0.78 13.15 -22.84
CA GLY A 274 -1.98 12.34 -23.04
C GLY A 274 -1.77 10.87 -22.71
N ASP A 275 -0.52 10.40 -22.62
CA ASP A 275 -0.24 9.00 -22.34
C ASP A 275 -0.33 8.62 -20.86
N TYR A 276 -0.66 7.35 -20.63
CA TYR A 276 -0.77 6.79 -19.29
C TYR A 276 -0.43 5.30 -19.25
N PHE A 277 -0.06 4.84 -18.06
CA PHE A 277 0.06 3.43 -17.71
C PHE A 277 -0.60 3.21 -16.35
N SER A 278 -1.55 2.28 -16.29
CA SER A 278 -2.39 2.04 -15.12
C SER A 278 -2.40 0.56 -14.76
N VAL A 279 -2.40 0.27 -13.46
CA VAL A 279 -2.76 -1.05 -12.94
C VAL A 279 -4.25 -1.03 -12.63
N VAL A 280 -4.96 -2.04 -13.12
CA VAL A 280 -6.42 -2.18 -13.02
C VAL A 280 -6.72 -3.38 -12.11
N ILE A 281 -7.46 -3.15 -11.04
CA ILE A 281 -7.72 -4.14 -10.00
C ILE A 281 -9.22 -4.46 -9.91
N TYR A 282 -9.53 -5.76 -9.84
CA TYR A 282 -10.85 -6.29 -9.52
C TYR A 282 -10.81 -7.13 -8.25
N LEU A 283 -11.80 -6.94 -7.39
CA LEU A 283 -12.03 -7.78 -6.22
C LEU A 283 -13.13 -8.77 -6.55
N LEU A 284 -12.89 -10.07 -6.34
CA LEU A 284 -13.86 -11.12 -6.66
C LEU A 284 -14.32 -11.87 -5.42
N ASP A 285 -15.56 -12.34 -5.43
CA ASP A 285 -16.07 -13.30 -4.44
C ASP A 285 -15.58 -14.73 -4.70
N GLU A 286 -15.98 -15.67 -3.86
CA GLU A 286 -15.65 -17.11 -4.00
C GLU A 286 -16.17 -17.75 -5.29
N ASN A 287 -17.21 -17.15 -5.90
CA ASN A 287 -17.79 -17.56 -7.17
C ASN A 287 -17.15 -16.84 -8.36
N LYS A 288 -16.01 -16.16 -8.14
CA LYS A 288 -15.23 -15.41 -9.12
C LYS A 288 -16.00 -14.23 -9.74
N LYS A 289 -17.03 -13.72 -9.04
CA LYS A 289 -17.81 -12.56 -9.49
C LYS A 289 -17.21 -11.26 -8.98
N VAL A 290 -17.18 -10.25 -9.84
CA VAL A 290 -16.69 -8.90 -9.51
C VAL A 290 -17.56 -8.26 -8.42
N LEU A 291 -16.91 -7.75 -7.37
CA LEU A 291 -17.54 -7.12 -6.21
C LEU A 291 -17.66 -5.59 -6.32
N ASN A 292 -16.71 -4.96 -7.00
CA ASN A 292 -16.61 -3.52 -7.18
C ASN A 292 -17.45 -3.03 -8.37
N GLU A 293 -18.12 -1.87 -8.22
CA GLU A 293 -18.97 -1.29 -9.27
C GLU A 293 -18.19 -0.83 -10.51
N LYS A 294 -16.95 -0.38 -10.30
CA LYS A 294 -15.99 0.05 -11.32
C LYS A 294 -14.61 -0.49 -10.95
N PRO A 295 -13.71 -0.78 -11.92
CA PRO A 295 -12.33 -1.17 -11.63
C PRO A 295 -11.65 -0.19 -10.69
N ILE A 296 -10.82 -0.71 -9.80
CA ILE A 296 -9.93 0.11 -8.98
C ILE A 296 -8.69 0.38 -9.84
N GLU A 297 -8.59 1.61 -10.35
CA GLU A 297 -7.52 2.01 -11.27
C GLU A 297 -6.46 2.84 -10.53
N GLN A 298 -5.19 2.43 -10.63
CA GLN A 298 -4.04 3.21 -10.18
C GLN A 298 -3.17 3.56 -11.38
N LYS A 299 -3.18 4.84 -11.78
CA LYS A 299 -2.28 5.35 -12.81
C LYS A 299 -0.88 5.51 -12.24
N LEU A 300 0.02 4.58 -12.56
CA LEU A 300 1.43 4.70 -12.19
C LEU A 300 2.14 5.79 -13.00
N VAL A 301 1.68 6.01 -14.24
CA VAL A 301 2.09 7.12 -15.12
C VAL A 301 0.85 7.81 -15.70
N ASN A 302 0.86 9.14 -15.72
CA ASN A 302 -0.23 9.95 -16.30
C ASN A 302 0.32 11.32 -16.76
N PHE A 303 0.73 11.41 -18.01
CA PHE A 303 1.28 12.63 -18.60
C PHE A 303 0.14 13.54 -19.06
N LYS A 304 -0.24 14.50 -18.23
CA LYS A 304 -1.27 15.51 -18.53
C LYS A 304 -0.72 16.67 -19.33
N LYS A 305 0.59 16.94 -19.21
CA LYS A 305 1.31 18.01 -19.91
C LYS A 305 2.67 17.53 -20.38
N ASP A 306 3.25 18.28 -21.31
CA ASP A 306 4.60 18.03 -21.79
C ASP A 306 5.62 18.18 -20.65
N GLY A 307 6.55 17.23 -20.55
CA GLY A 307 7.58 17.22 -19.51
C GLY A 307 7.09 16.80 -18.13
N ASP A 308 5.91 16.17 -18.02
CA ASP A 308 5.52 15.51 -16.77
C ASP A 308 6.56 14.45 -16.35
N THR A 309 6.81 14.35 -15.05
CA THR A 309 7.78 13.42 -14.49
C THR A 309 7.11 12.16 -14.01
N ILE A 310 7.85 11.06 -14.06
CA ILE A 310 7.41 9.77 -13.52
C ILE A 310 7.95 9.64 -12.10
N THR A 311 7.06 9.39 -11.14
CA THR A 311 7.51 9.01 -9.80
C THR A 311 8.14 7.63 -9.82
N LYS A 312 9.27 7.48 -9.14
CA LYS A 312 9.93 6.20 -8.94
C LYS A 312 9.52 5.53 -7.64
N ASP A 313 8.69 6.17 -6.83
CA ASP A 313 8.32 5.67 -5.50
C ASP A 313 7.17 4.66 -5.54
N TRP A 314 7.05 3.90 -4.45
CA TRP A 314 5.88 3.05 -4.19
C TRP A 314 4.61 3.92 -4.10
N GLN A 315 3.58 3.53 -4.83
CA GLN A 315 2.28 4.17 -4.83
C GLN A 315 1.28 3.31 -4.04
N LYS A 316 0.82 3.83 -2.91
CA LYS A 316 -0.12 3.15 -2.02
C LYS A 316 -1.55 3.26 -2.56
N ILE A 317 -2.24 2.13 -2.65
CA ILE A 317 -3.69 2.05 -2.81
C ILE A 317 -4.31 1.68 -1.46
N GLN A 318 -5.32 2.43 -1.06
CA GLN A 318 -6.14 2.14 0.11
C GLN A 318 -7.54 1.72 -0.35
N PHE A 319 -7.90 0.47 -0.10
CA PHE A 319 -9.20 -0.08 -0.46
C PHE A 319 -10.27 0.49 0.46
N LYS A 320 -11.19 1.27 -0.14
CA LYS A 320 -12.33 1.87 0.58
C LYS A 320 -13.49 0.90 0.76
N ASP A 321 -13.65 -0.07 -0.15
CA ASP A 321 -14.67 -1.11 -0.01
C ASP A 321 -14.31 -1.99 1.19
N LYS A 322 -15.30 -2.26 2.04
CA LYS A 322 -15.15 -3.08 3.26
C LYS A 322 -15.75 -4.48 3.07
N LYS A 323 -16.10 -4.85 1.83
CA LYS A 323 -16.52 -6.21 1.48
C LYS A 323 -15.36 -7.19 1.51
N ALA A 324 -15.67 -8.40 1.92
CA ALA A 324 -14.75 -9.52 1.79
C ALA A 324 -14.53 -9.88 0.33
N ALA A 325 -13.32 -10.26 -0.02
CA ALA A 325 -12.95 -10.78 -1.33
C ALA A 325 -12.27 -12.13 -1.15
N LYS A 326 -12.44 -13.02 -2.12
CA LYS A 326 -11.68 -14.25 -2.24
C LYS A 326 -10.47 -14.09 -3.16
N TYR A 327 -10.58 -13.23 -4.17
CA TYR A 327 -9.51 -12.99 -5.14
C TYR A 327 -9.27 -11.50 -5.36
N ILE A 328 -8.02 -11.13 -5.58
CA ILE A 328 -7.60 -9.84 -6.11
C ILE A 328 -6.98 -10.12 -7.49
N VAL A 329 -7.60 -9.61 -8.53
CA VAL A 329 -7.15 -9.78 -9.91
C VAL A 329 -6.53 -8.48 -10.40
N PHE A 330 -5.39 -8.58 -11.07
CA PHE A 330 -4.69 -7.45 -11.66
C PHE A 330 -4.66 -7.58 -13.19
N TYR A 331 -4.74 -6.44 -13.83
CA TYR A 331 -4.45 -6.23 -15.24
C TYR A 331 -3.69 -4.92 -15.38
N VAL A 332 -3.23 -4.62 -16.59
CA VAL A 332 -2.75 -3.28 -16.94
C VAL A 332 -3.61 -2.65 -18.02
N ASP A 333 -3.60 -1.32 -18.08
CA ASP A 333 -4.10 -0.55 -19.22
C ASP A 333 -3.12 0.58 -19.56
N SER A 334 -2.95 0.83 -20.85
CA SER A 334 -2.09 1.88 -21.36
C SER A 334 -2.70 2.59 -22.55
N SER A 335 -2.32 3.84 -22.75
CA SER A 335 -2.60 4.58 -23.99
C SER A 335 -1.83 4.04 -25.19
N ASP A 336 -0.68 3.40 -24.97
CA ASP A 336 0.11 2.76 -26.05
C ASP A 336 -0.35 1.32 -26.27
N LYS A 337 -1.31 1.18 -27.19
CA LYS A 337 -1.93 -0.09 -27.58
C LYS A 337 -2.18 -0.14 -29.08
N GLY A 338 -1.97 -1.32 -29.65
CA GLY A 338 -2.24 -1.64 -31.05
C GLY A 338 -3.33 -2.69 -31.20
N GLU A 339 -3.39 -3.31 -32.38
CA GLU A 339 -4.37 -4.36 -32.71
C GLU A 339 -4.24 -5.61 -31.83
N TYR A 340 -3.03 -5.91 -31.36
CA TYR A 340 -2.70 -7.11 -30.58
C TYR A 340 -2.68 -6.88 -29.07
N GLY A 341 -3.11 -5.70 -28.60
CA GLY A 341 -3.12 -5.33 -27.18
C GLY A 341 -2.15 -4.22 -26.84
N ILE A 342 -1.74 -4.17 -25.57
CA ILE A 342 -0.87 -3.14 -25.03
C ILE A 342 0.57 -3.39 -25.52
N ASN A 343 1.21 -2.35 -26.05
CA ASN A 343 2.61 -2.45 -26.47
C ASN A 343 3.57 -2.23 -25.30
N THR A 344 3.18 -1.38 -24.34
CA THR A 344 3.95 -1.13 -23.13
C THR A 344 4.08 -2.41 -22.29
N PRO A 345 5.27 -2.72 -21.72
CA PRO A 345 5.46 -3.92 -20.91
C PRO A 345 4.43 -4.03 -19.79
N ALA A 346 3.72 -5.15 -19.73
CA ALA A 346 2.71 -5.44 -18.71
C ALA A 346 3.33 -5.92 -17.39
N LEU A 347 4.37 -5.21 -16.94
CA LEU A 347 5.17 -5.53 -15.77
C LEU A 347 5.07 -4.41 -14.72
N PHE A 348 4.79 -4.79 -13.49
CA PHE A 348 4.82 -3.90 -12.34
C PHE A 348 5.27 -4.67 -11.10
N THR A 349 5.41 -3.96 -9.99
CA THR A 349 5.89 -4.55 -8.73
C THR A 349 4.92 -4.26 -7.60
N ILE A 350 4.89 -5.15 -6.62
CA ILE A 350 3.95 -5.12 -5.50
C ILE A 350 4.68 -5.36 -4.19
N LYS A 351 4.28 -4.64 -3.13
CA LYS A 351 4.61 -5.00 -1.75
C LYS A 351 3.50 -4.59 -0.77
N ASP A 352 3.66 -5.02 0.49
CA ASP A 352 2.82 -4.63 1.63
C ASP A 352 1.32 -4.81 1.35
N ILE A 353 0.93 -6.00 0.88
CA ILE A 353 -0.49 -6.37 0.78
C ILE A 353 -1.02 -6.58 2.19
N VAL A 354 -2.13 -5.93 2.52
CA VAL A 354 -2.79 -6.07 3.82
C VAL A 354 -4.25 -6.46 3.62
N ALA A 355 -4.69 -7.48 4.35
CA ALA A 355 -6.08 -7.92 4.39
C ALA A 355 -6.55 -8.06 5.85
N HIS A 356 -7.76 -7.62 6.15
CA HIS A 356 -8.36 -7.70 7.48
C HIS A 356 -9.26 -8.94 7.58
N LYS A 357 -9.09 -9.74 8.62
CA LYS A 357 -9.98 -10.84 8.99
C LYS A 357 -11.32 -10.29 9.45
N LYS A 358 -12.37 -10.55 8.70
CA LYS A 358 -13.72 -10.15 9.09
C LYS A 358 -14.19 -11.06 10.21
N ALA A 359 -14.62 -10.47 11.33
CA ALA A 359 -15.21 -11.22 12.43
C ALA A 359 -16.43 -12.01 11.92
N VAL A 360 -16.47 -13.31 12.21
CA VAL A 360 -17.66 -14.14 12.00
C VAL A 360 -18.71 -13.65 13.00
N LYS A 361 -19.82 -13.09 12.49
CA LYS A 361 -20.94 -12.66 13.34
C LYS A 361 -21.84 -13.82 13.69
#